data_AF-A0AAE1JA79-F1
#
_entry.id   AF-A0AAE1JA79-F1
#
_cell.length_a   1.000
_cell.length_b   1.000
_cell.length_c   1.000
_cell.angle_alpha   90.00
_cell.angle_beta   90.00
_cell.angle_gamma   90.00
#
_symmetry.space_group_name_H-M   'P 1'
#
loop_
_entity.id
_entity.type
_entity.pdbx_description
1 polymer ?
#
loop_
_entity_poly.entity_id
_entity_poly.type
_entity_poly.pdbx_seq_one_letter_code
_entity_poly.pdbx_strand_id
1 'polypeptide(L)'
;MAVVGESSSFCSSSFFSHKSNRLPDDTVFYAIFPDFIVSSTTPNDLSPLQSLHIQIIQSISPFTTDYIWQHEPFNLSPSSTPKSSCVCSSDLRHLHGKVRLGDNLDDEWLTVFLLFQISLQFPSLSIRVLDTDGEFLLIEAAFHLPRWVSPENSLNRVFIRQSDVHIVPRNRLPTPSLADSLKFLVNCGVESRAFESVQKAVKKKISDYPDRATRNMHSVRVRVPVSVAQVLKKEPCMISIAVEGFYDRDIDAMKFAATMEKFLDKGKDEELVCVSLKMSRTMYAQLV
;
A
#
# COMPACT_ATOMS: atom_id res chain seq x y z
N MET A 1 52.79 35.12 21.58
CA MET A 1 51.73 34.41 22.35
C MET A 1 50.60 35.39 22.57
N ALA A 2 49.70 35.48 21.59
CA ALA A 2 48.55 36.37 21.62
C ALA A 2 47.35 35.60 22.17
N VAL A 3 46.72 36.14 23.21
CA VAL A 3 45.47 35.63 23.78
C VAL A 3 44.34 36.29 23.02
N VAL A 4 43.50 35.46 22.40
CA VAL A 4 42.37 35.82 21.54
C VAL A 4 41.24 36.40 22.38
N GLY A 5 40.66 37.51 21.89
CA GLY A 5 39.39 38.07 22.35
C GLY A 5 38.24 37.83 21.37
N GLU A 6 37.02 38.05 21.89
CA GLU A 6 35.74 38.27 21.19
C GLU A 6 35.17 37.07 20.40
N SER A 7 33.86 36.82 20.27
CA SER A 7 32.65 37.63 20.38
C SER A 7 31.42 36.70 20.40
N SER A 8 30.32 37.15 21.01
CA SER A 8 28.98 36.59 20.88
C SER A 8 28.34 36.95 19.53
N SER A 9 27.68 35.99 18.87
CA SER A 9 26.80 36.23 17.73
C SER A 9 25.61 35.25 17.74
N PHE A 10 24.40 35.80 17.74
CA PHE A 10 23.12 35.12 17.50
C PHE A 10 22.86 34.96 15.98
N CYS A 11 21.80 34.22 15.62
CA CYS A 11 21.30 33.86 14.27
C CYS A 11 22.04 32.69 13.61
N SER A 12 21.41 31.71 12.97
CA SER A 12 20.05 31.60 12.41
C SER A 12 19.73 30.13 12.14
N SER A 13 18.46 29.77 12.27
CA SER A 13 17.82 28.56 11.76
C SER A 13 18.41 28.03 10.44
N SER A 14 19.01 26.84 10.47
CA SER A 14 19.38 26.08 9.26
C SER A 14 18.22 25.15 8.87
N PHE A 15 17.26 25.77 8.20
CA PHE A 15 16.31 25.12 7.29
C PHE A 15 17.06 24.29 6.23
N PHE A 16 16.66 23.03 6.09
CA PHE A 16 16.86 22.12 4.94
C PHE A 16 18.27 21.92 4.36
N SER A 17 18.87 20.76 4.63
CA SER A 17 19.60 19.99 3.61
C SER A 17 19.80 18.53 4.04
N HIS A 18 18.78 17.70 3.79
CA HIS A 18 18.99 16.26 3.61
C HIS A 18 18.27 15.85 2.32
N LYS A 19 19.08 15.45 1.33
CA LYS A 19 18.63 14.88 0.05
C LYS A 19 17.64 13.74 0.32
N SER A 20 16.47 13.84 -0.30
CA SER A 20 15.30 13.00 -0.13
C SER A 20 15.49 11.57 -0.64
N ASN A 21 15.51 10.61 0.28
CA ASN A 21 14.84 9.32 0.10
C ASN A 21 13.48 9.40 0.82
N ARG A 22 12.67 10.41 0.49
CA ARG A 22 11.29 10.43 1.00
C ARG A 22 10.57 9.33 0.25
N LEU A 23 10.06 8.34 0.99
CA LEU A 23 9.09 7.40 0.44
C LEU A 23 7.97 8.23 -0.19
N PRO A 24 7.37 7.78 -1.30
CA PRO A 24 6.25 8.51 -1.88
C PRO A 24 5.18 8.66 -0.81
N ASP A 25 4.78 9.90 -0.54
CA ASP A 25 3.63 10.20 0.29
C ASP A 25 2.42 9.38 -0.26
N ASP A 26 1.53 8.93 0.63
CA ASP A 26 0.33 8.14 0.27
C ASP A 26 0.61 6.73 -0.31
N THR A 27 1.56 5.99 0.27
CA THR A 27 1.84 4.60 -0.12
C THR A 27 1.70 3.64 1.05
N VAL A 28 0.95 2.56 0.83
CA VAL A 28 0.88 1.41 1.75
C VAL A 28 1.91 0.37 1.33
N PHE A 29 2.77 -0.03 2.25
CA PHE A 29 3.74 -1.11 2.09
C PHE A 29 3.29 -2.32 2.87
N TYR A 30 3.49 -3.51 2.31
CA TYR A 30 3.19 -4.76 3.02
C TYR A 30 4.25 -5.81 2.76
N ALA A 31 4.44 -6.66 3.76
CA ALA A 31 5.35 -7.78 3.71
C ALA A 31 4.73 -9.03 4.34
N ILE A 32 4.88 -10.16 3.66
CA ILE A 32 4.29 -11.44 4.00
C ILE A 32 5.43 -12.42 4.32
N PHE A 33 5.47 -12.88 5.55
CA PHE A 33 6.50 -13.77 6.10
C PHE A 33 5.90 -15.16 6.36
N PRO A 34 6.26 -16.17 5.56
CA PRO A 34 5.92 -17.56 5.82
C PRO A 34 6.72 -18.16 6.99
N ASP A 35 6.07 -19.00 7.79
CA ASP A 35 6.68 -19.66 8.96
C ASP A 35 7.92 -20.52 8.62
N PHE A 36 7.96 -21.09 7.41
CA PHE A 36 9.10 -21.91 6.98
C PHE A 36 10.39 -21.09 6.87
N ILE A 37 10.32 -19.78 6.64
CA ILE A 37 11.49 -18.89 6.57
C ILE A 37 12.04 -18.60 7.96
N VAL A 38 11.15 -18.56 8.96
CA VAL A 38 11.51 -18.39 10.37
C VAL A 38 12.21 -19.64 10.92
N SER A 39 11.85 -20.80 10.37
CA SER A 39 12.33 -22.12 10.81
C SER A 39 13.57 -22.60 10.04
N SER A 40 13.76 -22.16 8.80
CA SER A 40 14.85 -22.62 7.93
C SER A 40 16.16 -21.88 8.20
N THR A 41 17.22 -22.62 8.54
CA THR A 41 18.61 -22.13 8.57
C THR A 41 19.31 -22.22 7.21
N THR A 42 18.68 -22.82 6.19
CA THR A 42 19.30 -23.09 4.89
C THR A 42 19.06 -21.99 3.85
N PRO A 43 20.10 -21.53 3.14
CA PRO A 43 19.97 -20.47 2.14
C PRO A 43 19.82 -21.06 0.73
N ASN A 44 18.81 -20.60 -0.03
CA ASN A 44 18.82 -20.35 -1.49
C ASN A 44 17.71 -20.98 -2.34
N ASP A 45 16.81 -21.81 -1.83
CA ASP A 45 15.67 -22.25 -2.64
C ASP A 45 14.54 -21.20 -2.63
N LEU A 46 14.34 -20.53 -3.77
CA LEU A 46 13.24 -19.59 -3.98
C LEU A 46 11.94 -20.28 -4.40
N SER A 47 11.99 -21.58 -4.72
CA SER A 47 10.84 -22.32 -5.25
C SER A 47 9.61 -22.31 -4.33
N PRO A 48 9.72 -22.41 -2.99
CA PRO A 48 8.54 -22.39 -2.12
C PRO A 48 7.91 -21.00 -2.06
N LEU A 49 8.74 -19.96 -2.08
CA LEU A 49 8.29 -18.57 -2.04
C LEU A 49 7.63 -18.16 -3.36
N GLN A 50 8.17 -18.61 -4.49
CA GLN A 50 7.56 -18.42 -5.82
C GLN A 50 6.23 -19.17 -5.94
N SER A 51 6.16 -20.41 -5.45
CA SER A 51 4.91 -21.18 -5.44
C SER A 51 3.85 -20.50 -4.59
N LEU A 52 4.22 -20.02 -3.40
CA LEU A 52 3.33 -19.25 -2.53
C LEU A 52 2.86 -17.95 -3.20
N HIS A 53 3.75 -17.23 -3.88
CA HIS A 53 3.40 -16.01 -4.62
C HIS A 53 2.28 -16.29 -5.63
N ILE A 54 2.43 -17.32 -6.46
CA ILE A 54 1.42 -17.69 -7.47
C ILE A 54 0.09 -18.06 -6.80
N GLN A 55 0.13 -18.87 -5.73
CA GLN A 55 -1.07 -19.27 -4.98
C GLN A 55 -1.81 -18.06 -4.39
N ILE A 56 -1.07 -17.09 -3.84
CA ILE A 56 -1.65 -15.86 -3.29
C ILE A 56 -2.32 -15.05 -4.39
N ILE A 57 -1.63 -14.77 -5.51
CA ILE A 57 -2.21 -13.99 -6.61
C ILE A 57 -3.47 -14.65 -7.16
N GLN A 58 -3.46 -15.99 -7.32
CA GLN A 58 -4.64 -16.74 -7.75
C GLN A 58 -5.79 -16.63 -6.73
N SER A 59 -5.50 -16.67 -5.43
CA SER A 59 -6.52 -16.58 -4.40
C SER A 59 -7.25 -15.23 -4.33
N ILE A 60 -6.52 -14.14 -4.60
CA ILE A 60 -7.09 -12.78 -4.51
C ILE A 60 -7.60 -12.24 -5.84
N SER A 61 -7.29 -12.89 -6.95
CA SER A 61 -7.73 -12.52 -8.30
C SER A 61 -9.23 -12.20 -8.43
N PRO A 62 -10.15 -12.96 -7.78
CA PRO A 62 -11.58 -12.63 -7.82
C PRO A 62 -11.93 -11.26 -7.24
N PHE A 63 -11.11 -10.73 -6.33
CA PHE A 63 -11.34 -9.43 -5.70
C PHE A 63 -10.68 -8.26 -6.44
N THR A 64 -9.73 -8.54 -7.34
CA THR A 64 -8.91 -7.51 -8.01
C THR A 64 -9.18 -7.37 -9.50
N THR A 65 -9.70 -8.40 -10.17
CA THR A 65 -9.83 -8.44 -11.65
C THR A 65 -10.70 -7.32 -12.21
N ASP A 66 -11.86 -7.06 -11.59
CA ASP A 66 -12.83 -6.07 -12.08
C ASP A 66 -12.68 -4.68 -11.42
N TYR A 67 -11.66 -4.51 -10.58
CA TYR A 67 -11.41 -3.30 -9.81
C TYR A 67 -10.33 -2.45 -10.49
N ILE A 68 -10.62 -1.16 -10.67
CA ILE A 68 -9.67 -0.21 -11.27
C ILE A 68 -9.05 0.61 -10.13
N TRP A 69 -7.79 0.28 -9.84
CA TRP A 69 -6.94 0.99 -8.89
C TRP A 69 -6.58 2.38 -9.41
N GLN A 70 -6.37 3.35 -8.51
CA GLN A 70 -6.07 4.71 -8.94
C GLN A 70 -4.66 4.82 -9.56
N HIS A 71 -3.63 4.36 -8.86
CA HIS A 71 -2.25 4.44 -9.36
C HIS A 71 -1.71 3.06 -9.76
N GLU A 72 -1.51 2.18 -8.78
CA GLU A 72 -0.93 0.86 -9.02
C GLU A 72 -1.80 -0.24 -8.40
N PRO A 73 -1.98 -1.38 -9.09
CA PRO A 73 -2.70 -2.51 -8.53
C PRO A 73 -1.92 -3.15 -7.39
N PHE A 74 -2.65 -3.89 -6.54
CA PHE A 74 -2.05 -4.80 -5.58
C PHE A 74 -1.02 -5.71 -6.28
N ASN A 75 0.20 -5.71 -5.77
CA ASN A 75 1.33 -6.43 -6.35
C ASN A 75 2.08 -7.21 -5.28
N LEU A 76 2.69 -8.31 -5.67
CA LEU A 76 3.59 -9.06 -4.80
C LEU A 76 4.85 -9.41 -5.58
N SER A 77 5.97 -9.29 -4.90
CA SER A 77 7.28 -9.66 -5.41
C SER A 77 8.08 -10.38 -4.33
N PRO A 78 8.81 -11.45 -4.67
CA PRO A 78 9.72 -12.07 -3.73
C PRO A 78 10.91 -11.13 -3.44
N SER A 79 11.30 -11.04 -2.17
CA SER A 79 12.42 -10.22 -1.74
C SER A 79 13.75 -10.76 -2.28
N SER A 80 14.57 -9.90 -2.89
CA SER A 80 15.94 -10.21 -3.29
C SER A 80 16.92 -10.00 -2.13
N THR A 81 17.30 -11.05 -1.43
CA THR A 81 18.43 -11.02 -0.46
C THR A 81 19.76 -11.00 -1.22
N PRO A 82 20.78 -10.17 -0.86
CA PRO A 82 21.02 -9.55 0.45
C PRO A 82 20.78 -8.03 0.55
N LYS A 83 20.29 -7.36 -0.50
CA LYS A 83 19.93 -5.94 -0.46
C LYS A 83 18.45 -5.80 -0.82
N SER A 84 17.63 -6.05 0.19
CA SER A 84 16.22 -5.71 0.13
C SER A 84 16.07 -4.19 0.00
N SER A 85 15.42 -3.73 -1.07
CA SER A 85 14.90 -2.36 -1.19
C SER A 85 13.57 -2.18 -0.44
N CYS A 86 13.11 -3.21 0.28
CA CYS A 86 11.85 -3.22 0.97
C CYS A 86 12.00 -2.56 2.35
N VAL A 87 11.18 -1.54 2.59
CA VAL A 87 11.07 -0.82 3.87
C VAL A 87 10.70 -1.78 5.02
N CYS A 88 10.02 -2.88 4.71
CA CYS A 88 9.44 -3.77 5.71
C CYS A 88 10.44 -4.77 6.31
N SER A 89 11.59 -5.05 5.67
CA SER A 89 12.59 -6.02 6.16
C SER A 89 13.89 -5.98 5.36
N SER A 90 15.03 -5.95 6.04
CA SER A 90 16.37 -6.03 5.43
C SER A 90 16.90 -7.46 5.24
N ASP A 91 16.60 -8.36 6.18
CA ASP A 91 17.43 -9.57 6.38
C ASP A 91 16.68 -10.90 6.21
N LEU A 92 15.35 -10.87 6.16
CA LEU A 92 14.53 -12.08 6.00
C LEU A 92 13.95 -12.16 4.59
N ARG A 93 13.87 -13.38 4.05
CA ARG A 93 13.15 -13.64 2.81
C ARG A 93 11.65 -13.46 3.06
N HIS A 94 10.95 -12.84 2.14
CA HIS A 94 9.52 -12.56 2.25
C HIS A 94 8.93 -12.23 0.89
N LEU A 95 7.60 -12.22 0.79
CA LEU A 95 6.94 -11.50 -0.31
C LEU A 95 6.66 -10.08 0.17
N HIS A 96 6.80 -9.11 -0.70
CA HIS A 96 6.41 -7.74 -0.41
C HIS A 96 5.72 -7.10 -1.59
N GLY A 97 5.01 -6.03 -1.30
CA GLY A 97 4.39 -5.18 -2.29
C GLY A 97 4.17 -3.79 -1.72
N LYS A 98 3.68 -2.92 -2.59
CA LYS A 98 3.25 -1.59 -2.23
C LYS A 98 2.06 -1.16 -3.07
N VAL A 99 1.22 -0.28 -2.54
CA VAL A 99 0.13 0.34 -3.29
C VAL A 99 0.16 1.83 -3.00
N ARG A 100 0.43 2.62 -4.02
CA ARG A 100 0.25 4.07 -4.02
C ARG A 100 -1.25 4.38 -4.09
N LEU A 101 -1.74 5.06 -3.06
CA LEU A 101 -3.14 5.39 -2.86
C LEU A 101 -3.54 6.65 -3.62
N GLY A 102 -2.66 7.66 -3.62
CA GLY A 102 -3.07 9.03 -3.95
C GLY A 102 -4.23 9.44 -3.04
N ASP A 103 -5.29 10.01 -3.64
CA ASP A 103 -6.48 10.43 -2.90
C ASP A 103 -7.51 9.30 -2.63
N ASN A 104 -7.31 8.09 -3.14
CA ASN A 104 -8.30 7.01 -3.03
C ASN A 104 -8.05 6.11 -1.82
N LEU A 105 -8.55 6.54 -0.66
CA LEU A 105 -8.53 5.76 0.58
C LEU A 105 -9.23 4.40 0.46
N ASP A 106 -10.12 4.17 -0.51
CA ASP A 106 -10.72 2.85 -0.69
C ASP A 106 -9.69 1.80 -1.17
N ASP A 107 -8.60 2.22 -1.87
CA ASP A 107 -7.51 1.34 -2.29
C ASP A 107 -6.69 0.85 -1.08
N GLU A 108 -6.55 1.69 -0.05
CA GLU A 108 -5.89 1.33 1.22
C GLU A 108 -6.66 0.22 1.91
N TRP A 109 -7.96 0.42 2.13
CA TRP A 109 -8.78 -0.54 2.87
C TRP A 109 -9.09 -1.79 2.06
N LEU A 110 -9.13 -1.71 0.72
CA LEU A 110 -9.14 -2.89 -0.13
C LEU A 110 -7.84 -3.69 0.06
N THR A 111 -6.68 -3.02 0.06
CA THR A 111 -5.38 -3.68 0.32
C THR A 111 -5.38 -4.38 1.68
N VAL A 112 -5.84 -3.72 2.74
CA VAL A 112 -5.95 -4.34 4.08
C VAL A 112 -6.89 -5.55 4.03
N PHE A 113 -8.07 -5.43 3.41
CA PHE A 113 -9.00 -6.54 3.24
C PHE A 113 -8.34 -7.75 2.54
N LEU A 114 -7.60 -7.51 1.44
CA LEU A 114 -6.88 -8.56 0.72
C LEU A 114 -5.86 -9.25 1.62
N LEU A 115 -5.09 -8.50 2.42
CA LEU A 115 -4.12 -9.08 3.35
C LEU A 115 -4.80 -9.92 4.45
N PHE A 116 -5.98 -9.52 4.92
CA PHE A 116 -6.79 -10.34 5.83
C PHE A 116 -7.26 -11.64 5.16
N GLN A 117 -7.75 -11.58 3.92
CA GLN A 117 -8.15 -12.78 3.14
C GLN A 117 -6.96 -13.72 2.90
N ILE A 118 -5.79 -13.17 2.55
CA ILE A 118 -4.55 -13.94 2.38
C ILE A 118 -4.20 -14.64 3.70
N SER A 119 -4.20 -13.93 4.83
CA SER A 119 -3.88 -14.53 6.12
C SER A 119 -4.90 -15.59 6.60
N LEU A 120 -6.15 -15.49 6.14
CA LEU A 120 -7.20 -16.47 6.41
C LEU A 120 -6.96 -17.75 5.61
N GLN A 121 -6.69 -17.62 4.32
CA GLN A 121 -6.46 -18.76 3.43
C GLN A 121 -5.11 -19.45 3.67
N PHE A 122 -4.11 -18.70 4.13
CA PHE A 122 -2.78 -19.20 4.43
C PHE A 122 -2.43 -18.91 5.91
N PRO A 123 -2.90 -19.74 6.86
CA PRO A 123 -2.74 -19.53 8.31
C PRO A 123 -1.30 -19.46 8.81
N SER A 124 -0.34 -19.95 8.03
CA SER A 124 1.10 -19.97 8.32
C SER A 124 1.84 -18.73 7.82
N LEU A 125 1.11 -17.63 7.59
CA LEU A 125 1.67 -16.34 7.17
C LEU A 125 1.54 -15.32 8.30
N SER A 126 2.61 -14.56 8.50
CA SER A 126 2.59 -13.35 9.32
C SER A 126 2.78 -12.16 8.39
N ILE A 127 1.83 -11.23 8.40
CA ILE A 127 1.80 -10.12 7.45
C ILE A 127 2.00 -8.80 8.19
N ARG A 128 2.86 -7.93 7.67
CA ARG A 128 3.00 -6.55 8.10
C ARG A 128 2.38 -5.64 7.07
N VAL A 129 1.76 -4.56 7.52
CA VAL A 129 1.21 -3.51 6.66
C VAL A 129 1.48 -2.17 7.32
N LEU A 130 2.04 -1.24 6.54
CA LEU A 130 2.59 0.02 7.00
C LEU A 130 2.25 1.10 5.98
N ASP A 131 2.08 2.34 6.40
CA ASP A 131 2.06 3.49 5.49
C ASP A 131 3.31 4.36 5.72
N THR A 132 3.29 5.59 5.21
CA THR A 132 4.40 6.54 5.40
C THR A 132 4.53 7.06 6.84
N ASP A 133 3.45 6.99 7.63
CA ASP A 133 3.40 7.38 9.04
C ASP A 133 3.69 6.21 9.99
N GLY A 134 3.69 4.96 9.49
CA GLY A 134 4.08 3.75 10.21
C GLY A 134 2.95 2.74 10.34
N GLU A 135 2.57 2.41 11.58
CA GLU A 135 1.62 1.34 11.89
C GLU A 135 0.16 1.88 11.91
N PHE A 136 -0.39 2.22 10.75
CA PHE A 136 -1.70 2.90 10.66
C PHE A 136 -2.90 2.08 11.15
N LEU A 137 -2.82 0.75 11.18
CA LEU A 137 -3.87 -0.09 11.79
C LEU A 137 -4.10 0.26 13.27
N LEU A 138 -3.06 0.73 13.97
CA LEU A 138 -3.16 1.16 15.35
C LEU A 138 -3.94 2.47 15.49
N ILE A 139 -3.95 3.32 14.47
CA ILE A 139 -4.70 4.59 14.48
C ILE A 139 -6.20 4.29 14.53
N GLU A 140 -6.68 3.35 13.69
CA GLU A 140 -8.09 2.95 13.69
C GLU A 140 -8.52 2.35 15.04
N ALA A 141 -7.62 1.62 15.70
CA ALA A 141 -7.89 0.98 16.99
C ALA A 141 -7.45 1.81 18.21
N ALA A 142 -7.08 3.09 18.05
CA ALA A 142 -6.37 3.88 19.07
C ALA A 142 -7.05 3.89 20.45
N PHE A 143 -8.38 4.00 20.50
CA PHE A 143 -9.16 4.00 21.74
C PHE A 143 -9.25 2.63 22.44
N HIS A 144 -8.77 1.58 21.80
CA HIS A 144 -8.86 0.20 22.26
C HIS A 144 -7.49 -0.44 22.47
N LEU A 145 -6.40 0.27 22.17
CA LEU A 145 -5.05 -0.22 22.35
C LEU A 145 -4.70 -0.42 23.83
N PRO A 146 -3.85 -1.42 24.15
CA PRO A 146 -3.23 -1.48 25.46
C PRO A 146 -2.45 -0.18 25.74
N ARG A 147 -2.55 0.36 26.97
CA ARG A 147 -1.92 1.63 27.38
C ARG A 147 -0.40 1.69 27.18
N TRP A 148 0.25 0.54 27.05
CA TRP A 148 1.70 0.47 26.85
C TRP A 148 2.10 0.67 25.38
N VAL A 149 1.19 0.50 24.42
CA VAL A 149 1.48 0.67 22.98
C VAL A 149 1.58 2.16 22.67
N SER A 150 2.68 2.56 22.04
CA SER A 150 2.90 3.92 21.54
C SER A 150 3.56 3.88 20.17
N PRO A 151 3.49 4.95 19.37
CA PRO A 151 4.16 5.03 18.06
C PRO A 151 5.67 4.71 18.15
N GLU A 152 6.32 5.06 19.26
CA GLU A 152 7.75 4.84 19.47
C GLU A 152 8.11 3.36 19.71
N ASN A 153 7.15 2.54 20.15
CA ASN A 153 7.42 1.15 20.55
C ASN A 153 6.65 0.10 19.74
N SER A 154 5.82 0.50 18.77
CA SER A 154 5.02 -0.38 17.92
C SER A 154 5.83 -1.10 16.84
N LEU A 155 7.05 -0.63 16.54
CA LEU A 155 7.92 -1.21 15.52
C LEU A 155 8.13 -2.71 15.75
N ASN A 156 7.94 -3.49 14.67
CA ASN A 156 8.02 -4.96 14.68
C ASN A 156 7.05 -5.64 15.65
N ARG A 157 5.92 -5.03 16.03
CA ARG A 157 4.94 -5.66 16.94
C ARG A 157 3.62 -6.00 16.30
N VAL A 158 3.21 -5.28 15.26
CA VAL A 158 1.87 -5.38 14.70
C VAL A 158 1.91 -6.28 13.46
N PHE A 159 1.04 -7.27 13.45
CA PHE A 159 0.94 -8.24 12.35
C PHE A 159 -0.51 -8.61 12.10
N ILE A 160 -0.83 -9.00 10.87
CA ILE A 160 -2.05 -9.72 10.51
C ILE A 160 -1.67 -11.20 10.36
N ARG A 161 -2.39 -12.08 11.05
CA ARG A 161 -2.20 -13.53 10.99
C ARG A 161 -3.52 -14.22 11.28
N GLN A 162 -3.86 -15.28 10.52
CA GLN A 162 -5.11 -16.03 10.72
C GLN A 162 -6.37 -15.16 10.72
N SER A 163 -6.40 -14.11 9.89
CA SER A 163 -7.50 -13.12 9.84
C SER A 163 -7.70 -12.30 11.13
N ASP A 164 -6.70 -12.26 12.01
CA ASP A 164 -6.71 -11.48 13.24
C ASP A 164 -5.52 -10.52 13.28
N VAL A 165 -5.67 -9.42 14.02
CA VAL A 165 -4.59 -8.50 14.37
C VAL A 165 -3.82 -9.08 15.55
N HIS A 166 -2.50 -9.12 15.44
CA HIS A 166 -1.59 -9.55 16.49
C HIS A 166 -0.70 -8.38 16.92
N ILE A 167 -0.52 -8.21 18.22
CA ILE A 167 0.39 -7.23 18.84
C ILE A 167 1.32 -7.99 19.80
N VAL A 168 2.60 -8.06 19.44
CA VAL A 168 3.62 -8.75 20.25
C VAL A 168 3.75 -8.07 21.63
N PRO A 169 3.46 -8.79 22.75
CA PRO A 169 3.41 -8.19 24.08
C PRO A 169 4.76 -7.65 24.57
N ARG A 170 4.75 -6.44 25.13
CA ARG A 170 5.96 -5.79 25.68
C ARG A 170 6.61 -6.56 26.83
N ASN A 171 5.83 -7.26 27.65
CA ASN A 171 6.34 -8.07 28.78
C ASN A 171 7.08 -9.33 28.33
N ARG A 172 6.79 -9.85 27.13
CA ARG A 172 7.48 -10.99 26.53
C ARG A 172 8.70 -10.55 25.73
N LEU A 173 8.54 -9.51 24.92
CA LEU A 173 9.61 -8.93 24.10
C LEU A 173 9.64 -7.40 24.26
N PRO A 174 10.52 -6.85 25.12
CA PRO A 174 10.59 -5.40 25.36
C PRO A 174 11.06 -4.57 24.16
N THR A 175 11.97 -5.09 23.35
CA THR A 175 12.53 -4.45 22.15
C THR A 175 12.76 -5.49 21.05
N PRO A 176 11.69 -5.98 20.39
CA PRO A 176 11.81 -7.10 19.47
C PRO A 176 12.50 -6.73 18.17
N SER A 177 13.42 -7.58 17.71
CA SER A 177 13.77 -7.61 16.29
C SER A 177 12.62 -8.22 15.49
N LEU A 178 12.59 -7.99 14.17
CA LEU A 178 11.60 -8.62 13.29
C LEU A 178 11.63 -10.15 13.40
N ALA A 179 12.83 -10.75 13.46
CA ALA A 179 12.99 -12.19 13.60
C ALA A 179 12.45 -12.71 14.95
N ASP A 180 12.63 -11.97 16.04
CA ASP A 180 12.11 -12.35 17.37
C ASP A 180 10.58 -12.32 17.38
N SER A 181 9.98 -11.29 16.81
CA SER A 181 8.52 -11.19 16.69
C SER A 181 7.93 -12.30 15.84
N LEU A 182 8.54 -12.61 14.69
CA LEU A 182 8.08 -13.71 13.84
C LEU A 182 8.19 -15.06 14.56
N LYS A 183 9.30 -15.33 15.25
CA LYS A 183 9.44 -16.54 16.09
C LYS A 183 8.39 -16.58 17.19
N PHE A 184 8.07 -15.45 17.81
CA PHE A 184 7.03 -15.35 18.82
C PHE A 184 5.64 -15.66 18.25
N LEU A 185 5.31 -15.16 17.06
CA LEU A 185 4.02 -15.44 16.40
C LEU A 185 3.85 -16.92 16.06
N VAL A 186 4.93 -17.58 15.62
CA VAL A 186 4.90 -19.03 15.30
C VAL A 186 4.72 -19.86 16.56
N ASN A 187 5.46 -19.57 17.63
CA ASN A 187 5.49 -20.41 18.84
C ASN A 187 4.39 -20.06 19.86
N CYS A 188 4.04 -18.77 19.96
CA CYS A 188 3.18 -18.21 21.00
C CYS A 188 2.08 -17.31 20.41
N GLY A 189 1.60 -17.62 19.20
CA GLY A 189 0.65 -16.79 18.45
C GLY A 189 -0.62 -16.40 19.23
N VAL A 190 -1.13 -17.29 20.08
CA VAL A 190 -2.32 -17.02 20.91
C VAL A 190 -2.10 -15.84 21.87
N GLU A 191 -0.92 -15.71 22.47
CA GLU A 191 -0.60 -14.62 23.40
C GLU A 191 -0.46 -13.26 22.71
N SER A 192 -0.15 -13.27 21.41
CA SER A 192 -0.04 -12.04 20.61
C SER A 192 -1.37 -11.56 20.04
N ARG A 193 -2.43 -12.38 20.06
CA ARG A 193 -3.72 -11.97 19.49
C ARG A 193 -4.22 -10.73 20.22
N ALA A 194 -4.48 -9.65 19.48
CA ALA A 194 -4.96 -8.41 20.06
C ALA A 194 -6.37 -8.59 20.64
N PHE A 195 -6.71 -7.74 21.63
CA PHE A 195 -8.02 -7.76 22.28
C PHE A 195 -9.16 -7.63 21.28
N GLU A 196 -10.31 -8.21 21.61
CA GLU A 196 -11.48 -8.23 20.73
C GLU A 196 -11.98 -6.82 20.33
N SER A 197 -11.76 -5.82 21.20
CA SER A 197 -12.03 -4.41 20.87
C SER A 197 -11.16 -3.89 19.72
N VAL A 198 -9.87 -4.26 19.69
CA VAL A 198 -8.94 -3.93 18.60
C VAL A 198 -9.34 -4.67 17.32
N GLN A 199 -9.66 -5.96 17.43
CA GLN A 199 -10.13 -6.76 16.29
C GLN A 199 -11.36 -6.12 15.65
N LYS A 200 -12.37 -5.78 16.46
CA LYS A 200 -13.61 -5.17 15.98
C LYS A 200 -13.37 -3.82 15.33
N ALA A 201 -12.51 -2.98 15.89
CA ALA A 201 -12.21 -1.66 15.31
C ALA A 201 -11.63 -1.78 13.90
N VAL A 202 -10.60 -2.61 13.71
CA VAL A 202 -9.98 -2.83 12.40
C VAL A 202 -10.92 -3.58 11.45
N LYS A 203 -11.54 -4.68 11.91
CA LYS A 203 -12.45 -5.48 11.08
C LYS A 203 -13.69 -4.70 10.65
N LYS A 204 -14.15 -3.72 11.42
CA LYS A 204 -15.25 -2.83 11.01
C LYS A 204 -14.93 -2.10 9.72
N LYS A 205 -13.69 -1.63 9.52
CA LYS A 205 -13.28 -0.92 8.30
C LYS A 205 -13.30 -1.80 7.06
N ILE A 206 -12.97 -3.08 7.21
CA ILE A 206 -12.93 -4.06 6.10
C ILE A 206 -14.19 -4.92 5.99
N SER A 207 -15.17 -4.76 6.90
CA SER A 207 -16.34 -5.66 7.00
C SER A 207 -17.25 -5.67 5.77
N ASP A 208 -17.21 -4.59 4.99
CA ASP A 208 -18.08 -4.35 3.84
C ASP A 208 -17.40 -4.70 2.51
N TYR A 209 -16.16 -5.19 2.56
CA TYR A 209 -15.45 -5.68 1.38
C TYR A 209 -15.78 -7.16 1.14
N PRO A 210 -15.89 -7.59 -0.12
CA PRO A 210 -15.54 -6.86 -1.36
C PRO A 210 -16.65 -5.96 -1.93
N ASP A 211 -17.87 -6.00 -1.40
CA ASP A 211 -19.03 -5.30 -1.98
C ASP A 211 -18.86 -3.77 -2.03
N ARG A 212 -18.16 -3.19 -1.04
CA ARG A 212 -17.78 -1.78 -1.05
C ARG A 212 -16.90 -1.41 -2.25
N ALA A 213 -15.90 -2.23 -2.58
CA ALA A 213 -15.03 -2.00 -3.73
C ALA A 213 -15.84 -1.99 -5.04
N THR A 214 -16.75 -2.95 -5.19
CA THR A 214 -17.67 -3.01 -6.34
C THR A 214 -18.58 -1.80 -6.39
N ARG A 215 -19.17 -1.41 -5.27
CA ARG A 215 -20.00 -0.21 -5.20
C ARG A 215 -19.21 1.04 -5.53
N ASN A 216 -17.93 1.14 -5.16
CA ASN A 216 -17.07 2.29 -5.45
C ASN A 216 -16.76 2.47 -6.94
N MET A 217 -17.00 1.44 -7.75
CA MET A 217 -16.88 1.55 -9.19
C MET A 217 -18.08 2.27 -9.80
N HIS A 218 -17.80 3.35 -10.51
CA HIS A 218 -18.77 4.17 -11.24
C HIS A 218 -18.62 3.97 -12.74
N SER A 219 -19.75 3.90 -13.45
CA SER A 219 -19.78 3.87 -14.91
C SER A 219 -20.23 5.22 -15.46
N VAL A 220 -19.40 5.82 -16.30
CA VAL A 220 -19.61 7.14 -16.90
C VAL A 220 -19.51 7.06 -18.41
N ARG A 221 -20.33 7.86 -19.12
CA ARG A 221 -20.22 8.02 -20.56
C ARG A 221 -19.27 9.17 -20.88
N VAL A 222 -18.24 8.89 -21.67
CA VAL A 222 -17.27 9.89 -22.13
C VAL A 222 -17.25 9.95 -23.66
N ARG A 223 -16.84 11.09 -24.22
CA ARG A 223 -16.56 11.25 -25.65
C ARG A 223 -15.05 11.30 -25.85
N VAL A 224 -14.51 10.34 -26.60
CA VAL A 224 -13.08 10.21 -26.84
C VAL A 224 -12.82 9.84 -28.31
N PRO A 225 -11.62 10.10 -28.85
CA PRO A 225 -11.24 9.63 -30.17
C PRO A 225 -11.31 8.10 -30.28
N VAL A 226 -11.60 7.58 -31.48
CA VAL A 226 -11.72 6.13 -31.72
C VAL A 226 -10.50 5.34 -31.25
N SER A 227 -9.27 5.85 -31.46
CA SER A 227 -8.05 5.19 -30.99
C SER A 227 -8.02 5.03 -29.47
N VAL A 228 -8.43 6.06 -28.73
CA VAL A 228 -8.52 6.04 -27.27
C VAL A 228 -9.58 5.06 -26.81
N ALA A 229 -10.75 5.05 -27.45
CA ALA A 229 -11.81 4.08 -27.17
C ALA A 229 -11.35 2.63 -27.34
N GLN A 230 -10.55 2.34 -28.37
CA GLN A 230 -10.00 1.01 -28.62
C GLN A 230 -9.01 0.57 -27.54
N VAL A 231 -8.14 1.49 -27.08
CA VAL A 231 -7.20 1.21 -25.98
C VAL A 231 -7.96 0.93 -24.69
N LEU A 232 -8.89 1.81 -24.30
CA LEU A 232 -9.66 1.67 -23.06
C LEU A 232 -10.57 0.44 -23.05
N LYS A 233 -11.00 -0.05 -24.23
CA LYS A 233 -11.73 -1.32 -24.34
C LYS A 233 -10.85 -2.53 -24.05
N LYS A 234 -9.57 -2.48 -24.41
CA LYS A 234 -8.62 -3.59 -24.20
C LYS A 234 -7.97 -3.55 -22.81
N GLU A 235 -7.62 -2.35 -22.36
CA GLU A 235 -6.93 -2.09 -21.09
C GLU A 235 -7.69 -1.01 -20.30
N PRO A 236 -8.80 -1.37 -19.60
CA PRO A 236 -9.62 -0.40 -18.87
C PRO A 236 -8.85 0.35 -17.78
N CYS A 237 -7.81 -0.24 -17.21
CA CYS A 237 -6.97 0.36 -16.18
C CYS A 237 -6.26 1.64 -16.66
N MET A 238 -6.04 1.81 -17.97
CA MET A 238 -5.41 3.01 -18.54
C MET A 238 -6.21 4.29 -18.27
N ILE A 239 -7.49 4.19 -17.89
CA ILE A 239 -8.28 5.33 -17.48
C ILE A 239 -7.69 6.03 -16.24
N SER A 240 -7.08 5.26 -15.34
CA SER A 240 -6.55 5.80 -14.10
C SER A 240 -5.34 6.72 -14.36
N ILE A 241 -4.47 6.33 -15.30
CA ILE A 241 -3.35 7.15 -15.78
C ILE A 241 -3.85 8.43 -16.46
N ALA A 242 -4.92 8.35 -17.24
CA ALA A 242 -5.50 9.51 -17.91
C ALA A 242 -6.10 10.50 -16.88
N VAL A 243 -6.74 9.98 -15.83
CA VAL A 243 -7.29 10.79 -14.73
C VAL A 243 -6.17 11.44 -13.92
N GLU A 244 -5.12 10.69 -13.54
CA GLU A 244 -3.94 11.22 -12.84
C GLU A 244 -3.29 12.35 -13.65
N GLY A 245 -3.02 12.13 -14.94
CA GLY A 245 -2.43 13.15 -15.81
C GLY A 245 -3.31 14.39 -15.99
N PHE A 246 -4.63 14.25 -15.90
CA PHE A 246 -5.55 15.39 -15.86
C PHE A 246 -5.49 16.10 -14.50
N TYR A 247 -5.60 15.36 -13.40
CA TYR A 247 -5.68 15.91 -12.05
C TYR A 247 -4.39 16.65 -11.64
N ASP A 248 -3.23 16.05 -11.95
CA ASP A 248 -1.91 16.58 -11.61
C ASP A 248 -1.34 17.54 -12.68
N ARG A 249 -2.19 18.06 -13.59
CA ARG A 249 -1.75 18.91 -14.70
C ARG A 249 -1.08 20.20 -14.22
N ASP A 250 0.10 20.48 -14.74
CA ASP A 250 0.80 21.74 -14.53
C ASP A 250 0.43 22.80 -15.60
N ILE A 251 1.04 23.99 -15.51
CA ILE A 251 0.77 25.11 -16.41
C ILE A 251 1.05 24.73 -17.88
N ASP A 252 2.07 23.92 -18.14
CA ASP A 252 2.47 23.54 -19.49
C ASP A 252 1.56 22.44 -20.05
N ALA A 253 1.18 21.46 -19.23
CA ALA A 253 0.14 20.49 -19.54
C ALA A 253 -1.20 21.16 -19.85
N MET A 254 -1.58 22.21 -19.11
CA MET A 254 -2.78 23.01 -19.39
C MET A 254 -2.69 23.75 -20.73
N LYS A 255 -1.54 24.34 -21.08
CA LYS A 255 -1.34 24.97 -22.40
C LYS A 255 -1.46 23.96 -23.53
N PHE A 256 -0.87 22.77 -23.35
CA PHE A 256 -0.97 21.69 -24.33
C PHE A 256 -2.42 21.20 -24.48
N ALA A 257 -3.11 20.95 -23.36
CA ALA A 257 -4.51 20.55 -23.37
C ALA A 257 -5.42 21.61 -24.02
N ALA A 258 -5.12 22.90 -23.84
CA ALA A 258 -5.89 24.00 -24.44
C ALA A 258 -5.84 24.03 -25.98
N THR A 259 -4.81 23.46 -26.60
CA THR A 259 -4.76 23.37 -28.08
C THR A 259 -5.76 22.37 -28.64
N MET A 260 -6.20 21.42 -27.80
CA MET A 260 -7.14 20.33 -28.09
C MET A 260 -6.86 19.62 -29.42
N GLU A 261 -5.59 19.49 -29.83
CA GLU A 261 -5.22 18.98 -31.16
C GLU A 261 -5.74 17.57 -31.49
N LYS A 262 -5.99 16.76 -30.46
CA LYS A 262 -6.54 15.40 -30.60
C LYS A 262 -8.07 15.34 -30.59
N PHE A 263 -8.73 16.41 -30.12
CA PHE A 263 -10.18 16.48 -29.96
C PHE A 263 -10.84 17.47 -30.93
N LEU A 264 -10.08 18.45 -31.41
CA LEU A 264 -10.51 19.45 -32.38
C LEU A 264 -9.87 19.15 -33.73
N ASP A 265 -10.72 19.21 -34.74
CA ASP A 265 -10.39 18.86 -36.11
C ASP A 265 -9.54 19.95 -36.76
N LYS A 266 -8.21 19.76 -36.74
CA LYS A 266 -7.23 20.58 -37.46
C LYS A 266 -6.76 19.88 -38.74
N GLY A 267 -7.66 19.17 -39.43
CA GLY A 267 -7.36 18.45 -40.68
C GLY A 267 -6.87 17.01 -40.47
N LYS A 268 -7.23 16.40 -39.34
CA LYS A 268 -7.11 14.96 -39.08
C LYS A 268 -8.44 14.50 -38.49
N ASP A 269 -9.30 13.97 -39.36
CA ASP A 269 -10.61 13.43 -39.03
C ASP A 269 -10.49 12.17 -38.16
N GLU A 270 -10.20 12.33 -36.87
CA GLU A 270 -10.44 11.25 -35.91
C GLU A 270 -11.82 11.43 -35.30
N GLU A 271 -12.74 10.52 -35.63
CA GLU A 271 -14.10 10.53 -35.12
C GLU A 271 -14.12 10.43 -33.58
N LEU A 272 -14.98 11.22 -32.93
CA LEU A 272 -15.24 11.13 -31.50
C LEU A 272 -16.44 10.22 -31.24
N VAL A 273 -16.18 9.10 -30.55
CA VAL A 273 -17.22 8.14 -30.16
C VAL A 273 -17.59 8.29 -28.70
N CYS A 274 -18.84 7.98 -28.37
CA CYS A 274 -19.30 7.91 -26.99
C CYS A 274 -19.13 6.49 -26.47
N VAL A 275 -18.38 6.33 -25.38
CA VAL A 275 -18.13 5.03 -24.73
C VAL A 275 -18.48 5.09 -23.25
N SER A 276 -18.94 3.96 -22.71
CA SER A 276 -19.16 3.80 -21.28
C SER A 276 -17.89 3.22 -20.65
N LEU A 277 -17.29 3.98 -19.73
CA LEU A 277 -16.09 3.58 -19.00
C LEU A 277 -16.42 3.32 -17.54
N LYS A 278 -15.68 2.41 -16.92
CA LYS A 278 -15.70 2.16 -15.48
C LYS A 278 -14.48 2.87 -14.86
N MET A 279 -14.64 3.50 -13.71
CA MET A 279 -13.57 4.11 -12.91
C MET A 279 -14.04 4.20 -11.45
N SER A 280 -13.17 4.51 -10.49
CA SER A 280 -13.62 4.75 -9.11
C SER A 280 -14.40 6.06 -9.00
N ARG A 281 -15.23 6.21 -7.96
CA ARG A 281 -15.89 7.50 -7.68
C ARG A 281 -14.88 8.61 -7.43
N THR A 282 -13.76 8.31 -6.78
CA THR A 282 -12.66 9.26 -6.56
C THR A 282 -12.09 9.74 -7.89
N MET A 283 -11.78 8.82 -8.81
CA MET A 283 -11.32 9.18 -10.15
C MET A 283 -12.33 10.02 -10.93
N TYR A 284 -13.63 9.70 -10.82
CA TYR A 284 -14.66 10.51 -11.44
C TYR A 284 -14.72 11.93 -10.85
N ALA A 285 -14.62 12.07 -9.53
CA ALA A 285 -14.60 13.36 -8.86
C ALA A 285 -13.36 14.20 -9.25
N GLN A 286 -12.22 13.58 -9.53
CA GLN A 286 -11.02 14.27 -10.01
C GLN A 286 -11.17 14.86 -11.43
N LEU A 287 -12.16 14.40 -12.20
CA LEU A 287 -12.46 14.91 -13.55
C LEU A 287 -13.48 16.06 -13.58
N VAL A 288 -14.22 16.30 -12.49
CA VAL A 288 -15.34 17.26 -12.41
C VAL A 288 -14.89 18.52 -11.67
#